data_AF-A0A945VXT3-F1
#
_entry.id   AF-A0A945VXT3-F1
#
_cell.length_a   1.000
_cell.length_b   1.000
_cell.length_c   1.000
_cell.angle_alpha   90.00
_cell.angle_beta   90.00
_cell.angle_gamma   90.00
#
_symmetry.space_group_name_H-M   'P 1'
#
loop_
_entity.id
_entity.type
_entity.pdbx_description
1 polymer ?
#
loop_
_entity_poly.entity_id
_entity_poly.type
_entity_poly.pdbx_seq_one_letter_code
_entity_poly.pdbx_strand_id
1 'polypeptide(L)' 'MIKKKDLTKILYDALDSEEEANTHFYSYTIKSLKYYKWLTEEERERIENIMKKLGGDSQRHKSMVENLIQYVEESERNVF' A
#
# COMPACT_ATOMS: atom_id res chain seq x y z
N MET A 1 -21.33 -15.18 -8.31
CA MET A 1 -20.75 -14.56 -9.51
C MET A 1 -20.65 -13.06 -9.24
N ILE A 2 -19.44 -12.54 -9.08
CA ILE A 2 -19.22 -11.10 -8.86
C ILE A 2 -19.27 -10.45 -10.23
N LYS A 3 -20.04 -9.38 -10.42
CA LYS A 3 -20.05 -8.68 -11.71
C LYS A 3 -18.71 -7.98 -11.89
N LYS A 4 -18.21 -7.89 -13.13
CA LYS A 4 -16.97 -7.16 -13.46
C LYS A 4 -16.89 -5.79 -12.77
N LYS A 5 -18.00 -5.02 -12.79
CA LYS A 5 -18.12 -3.73 -12.09
C LYS A 5 -17.90 -3.80 -10.57
N ASP A 6 -18.43 -4.83 -9.92
CA ASP A 6 -18.32 -5.00 -8.46
C ASP A 6 -16.89 -5.40 -8.08
N LEU A 7 -16.25 -6.27 -8.89
CA LEU A 7 -14.84 -6.64 -8.72
C LEU A 7 -13.92 -5.42 -8.92
N THR A 8 -14.10 -4.67 -10.01
CA THR A 8 -13.32 -3.46 -10.28
C THR A 8 -13.44 -2.44 -9.14
N LYS A 9 -14.64 -2.28 -8.57
CA LYS A 9 -14.83 -1.41 -7.40
C LYS A 9 -14.02 -1.88 -6.19
N ILE A 10 -14.08 -3.17 -5.84
CA ILE A 10 -13.31 -3.74 -4.73
C ILE A 10 -11.80 -3.51 -4.93
N LEU A 11 -11.32 -3.65 -6.17
CA LEU A 11 -9.91 -3.44 -6.49
C LEU A 11 -9.50 -1.97 -6.36
N TYR A 12 -10.33 -1.02 -6.80
CA TYR A 12 -10.06 0.41 -6.58
C TYR A 12 -10.10 0.78 -5.09
N ASP A 13 -11.07 0.27 -4.32
CA ASP A 13 -11.13 0.51 -2.87
C ASP A 13 -9.86 -0.03 -2.16
N ALA A 14 -9.33 -1.17 -2.62
CA ALA A 14 -8.06 -1.73 -2.14
C ALA A 14 -6.85 -0.87 -2.55
N LEU A 15 -6.86 -0.33 -3.77
CA LEU A 15 -5.79 0.54 -4.26
C LEU A 15 -5.71 1.84 -3.44
N ASP A 16 -6.85 2.47 -3.18
CA ASP A 16 -6.92 3.68 -2.35
C ASP A 16 -6.40 3.43 -0.94
N SER A 17 -6.73 2.27 -0.36
CA SER A 17 -6.25 1.86 0.98
C SER A 17 -4.72 1.69 1.03
N GLU A 18 -4.12 1.11 -0.02
CA GLU A 18 -2.66 0.97 -0.11
C GLU A 18 -1.95 2.33 -0.30
N GLU A 19 -2.57 3.27 -1.01
CA GLU A 19 -2.04 4.62 -1.19
C GLU A 19 -2.08 5.45 0.10
N GLU A 20 -3.17 5.32 0.87
CA GLU A 20 -3.28 5.92 2.20
C GLU A 20 -2.24 5.34 3.17
N ALA A 21 -2.09 4.01 3.20
CA ALA A 21 -1.10 3.33 4.04
C ALA A 21 0.34 3.79 3.72
N ASN A 22 0.71 3.83 2.43
CA ASN A 22 2.00 4.35 1.99
C ASN A 22 2.24 5.79 2.46
N THR A 23 1.24 6.66 2.29
CA THR A 23 1.31 8.05 2.74
C THR A 23 1.57 8.12 4.26
N HIS A 24 0.90 7.28 5.05
CA HIS A 24 1.09 7.22 6.50
C HIS A 24 2.48 6.74 6.92
N PHE A 25 3.02 5.68 6.29
CA PHE A 25 4.36 5.20 6.60
C PHE A 25 5.43 6.26 6.34
N TYR A 26 5.41 6.87 5.15
CA TYR A 26 6.44 7.83 4.74
C TYR A 26 6.28 9.21 5.34
N SER A 27 5.06 9.77 5.35
CA SER A 27 4.85 11.17 5.73
C SER A 27 4.74 11.36 7.23
N TYR A 28 4.12 10.42 7.94
CA TYR A 28 3.88 10.58 9.37
C TYR A 28 4.86 9.78 10.21
N THR A 29 5.06 8.51 9.89
CA THR A 29 5.81 7.62 10.79
C THR A 29 7.31 7.86 10.69
N ILE A 30 7.90 7.76 9.49
CA ILE A 30 9.35 7.96 9.31
C ILE A 30 9.76 9.40 9.66
N LYS A 31 9.04 10.42 9.15
CA LYS A 31 9.40 11.83 9.41
C LYS A 31 9.26 12.24 10.88
N SER A 32 8.42 11.56 11.66
CA SER A 32 8.24 11.87 13.09
C SER A 32 9.27 11.20 13.99
N LEU A 33 10.01 10.19 13.52
CA LEU A 33 10.99 9.46 14.34
C LEU A 33 12.00 10.38 15.04
N LYS A 34 12.45 11.43 14.34
CA LYS A 34 13.39 12.43 14.87
C LYS A 34 12.87 13.19 16.10
N TYR A 35 11.56 13.20 16.35
CA TYR A 35 10.96 13.89 17.49
C TYR A 35 10.84 13.01 18.74
N TYR A 36 10.99 11.69 18.63
CA TYR A 36 10.95 10.77 19.77
C TYR A 36 12.29 10.77 20.52
N LYS A 37 12.48 11.77 21.40
CA LYS A 37 13.70 11.96 22.20
C LYS A 37 14.05 10.80 23.15
N TRP A 38 13.09 9.93 23.43
CA TRP A 38 13.22 8.76 24.30
C TRP A 38 13.81 7.53 23.59
N LEU A 39 13.87 7.55 22.26
CA LEU A 39 14.52 6.52 21.47
C LEU A 39 16.00 6.84 21.26
N THR A 40 16.84 5.84 21.44
CA THR A 40 18.24 5.85 21.01
C THR A 40 18.34 5.87 19.48
N GLU A 41 19.51 6.23 18.96
CA GLU A 41 19.71 6.27 17.51
C GLU A 41 19.57 4.88 16.86
N GLU A 42 20.08 3.84 17.52
CA GLU A 42 19.94 2.45 17.05
C GLU A 42 18.47 2.01 16.98
N GLU A 43 17.66 2.37 17.98
CA GLU A 43 16.22 2.09 17.96
C GLU A 43 15.50 2.84 16.84
N ARG A 44 15.88 4.10 16.58
CA ARG A 44 15.33 4.89 15.48
C ARG A 44 15.66 4.28 14.13
N GLU A 45 16.92 3.92 13.90
CA GLU A 45 17.35 3.25 12.67
C GLU A 45 16.60 1.93 12.46
N ARG A 46 16.42 1.14 13.53
CA ARG A 46 15.68 -0.12 13.46
C ARG A 46 14.22 0.09 13.07
N ILE A 47 13.54 1.08 13.68
CA ILE A 47 12.16 1.41 13.33
C ILE A 47 12.08 1.95 11.90
N GLU A 48 12.98 2.85 11.50
CA GLU A 48 13.03 3.38 10.13
C GLU A 48 13.19 2.27 9.10
N ASN A 49 14.06 1.29 9.35
CA ASN A 49 14.26 0.15 8.48
C ASN A 49 13.02 -0.74 8.36
N ILE A 50 12.30 -0.97 9.46
CA ILE A 50 11.03 -1.70 9.44
C ILE A 50 9.99 -0.94 8.62
N MET A 51 9.84 0.37 8.86
CA MET A 51 8.87 1.20 8.16
C MET A 51 9.16 1.31 6.66
N LYS A 52 10.44 1.42 6.27
CA LYS A 52 10.86 1.39 4.87
C LYS A 52 10.51 0.06 4.19
N LYS A 53 10.67 -1.07 4.87
CA LYS A 53 10.28 -2.38 4.34
C LYS A 53 8.77 -2.48 4.15
N LEU A 54 7.99 -2.09 5.15
CA LEU A 54 6.52 -2.07 5.07
C LEU A 54 6.01 -1.17 3.94
N GLY A 55 6.59 0.03 3.79
CA GLY A 55 6.27 0.91 2.66
C GLY A 55 6.63 0.29 1.31
N GLY A 56 7.77 -0.39 1.21
CA GLY A 56 8.15 -1.11 -0.01
C GLY A 56 7.18 -2.26 -0.35
N ASP A 57 6.71 -3.01 0.65
CA ASP A 57 5.74 -4.09 0.44
C ASP A 57 4.36 -3.54 0.05
N SER A 58 3.91 -2.45 0.68
CA SER A 58 2.67 -1.76 0.28
C SER A 58 2.74 -1.22 -1.15
N GLN A 59 3.88 -0.66 -1.58
CA GLN A 59 4.07 -0.28 -2.99
C GLN A 59 3.98 -1.46 -3.95
N ARG A 60 4.52 -2.63 -3.58
CA ARG A 60 4.40 -3.85 -4.40
C ARG A 60 2.95 -4.32 -4.49
N HIS A 61 2.21 -4.27 -3.39
CA HIS A 61 0.79 -4.59 -3.38
C HIS A 61 -0.01 -3.63 -4.26
N LYS A 62 0.27 -2.32 -4.16
CA LYS A 62 -0.31 -1.29 -5.05
C LYS A 62 -0.15 -1.69 -6.51
N SER A 63 1.09 -1.96 -6.96
CA SER A 63 1.36 -2.36 -8.35
C SER A 63 0.68 -3.67 -8.75
N MET A 64 0.55 -4.64 -7.82
CA MET A 64 -0.18 -5.88 -8.08
C MET A 64 -1.68 -5.61 -8.31
N VAL A 65 -2.28 -4.74 -7.50
CA VAL A 65 -3.69 -4.35 -7.64
C VAL A 65 -3.92 -3.57 -8.93
N GLU A 66 -3.03 -2.64 -9.29
CA GLU A 66 -3.08 -1.90 -10.57
C GLU A 66 -3.07 -2.86 -11.77
N ASN A 67 -2.14 -3.82 -11.78
CA ASN A 67 -2.06 -4.84 -12.83
C ASN A 67 -3.35 -5.68 -12.89
N LEU A 68 -3.91 -6.05 -11.73
CA LEU A 68 -5.14 -6.83 -11.68
C LEU A 68 -6.34 -6.04 -12.22
N ILE A 69 -6.44 -4.74 -11.91
CA ILE A 69 -7.46 -3.84 -12.47
C ILE A 69 -7.34 -3.83 -14.00
N GLN A 70 -6.13 -3.61 -14.52
CA GLN A 70 -5.87 -3.60 -15.96
C GLN A 70 -6.30 -4.92 -16.62
N TYR A 71 -5.93 -6.07 -16.06
CA TYR A 71 -6.35 -7.38 -16.57
C TYR A 71 -7.87 -7.56 -16.56
N VAL A 72 -8.55 -7.10 -15.51
CA VAL A 72 -10.01 -7.17 -15.42
C VAL A 72 -10.64 -6.28 -16.49
N GLU A 73 -10.14 -5.07 -16.69
CA GLU A 73 -10.63 -4.11 -17.68
C GLU A 73 -10.47 -4.60 -19.12
N GLU A 74 -9.27 -5.10 -19.47
CA GLU A 74 -8.93 -5.62 -20.79
C GLU A 74 -9.59 -6.98 -21.10
N SER A 75 -10.02 -7.72 -20.08
CA SER A 75 -10.74 -8.99 -20.29
C SER A 75 -12.09 -8.77 -20.98
N GLU A 76 -12.26 -9.35 -22.17
CA GLU A 76 -13.54 -9.47 -22.88
C GLU A 76 -14.50 -10.46 -22.21
N ARG A 77 -14.02 -11.26 -21.26
CA ARG A 77 -14.82 -12.24 -20.52
C ARG A 77 -15.24 -11.66 -19.17
N ASN A 78 -16.47 -11.99 -18.75
CA ASN A 78 -16.85 -11.82 -17.35
C ASN A 78 -15.84 -12.59 -16.50
N VAL A 79 -15.28 -11.91 -15.50
CA VAL A 79 -14.41 -12.54 -14.51
C VAL A 79 -15.33 -13.40 -13.66
N PHE A 80 -15.38 -14.70 -14.00
CA PHE A 80 -16.38 -15.73 -13.63
C PHE A 80 -17.69 -15.72 -14.44
#